data_AF-A0AAF0UJN4-F1
#
_entry.id   AF-A0AAF0UJN4-F1
#
_cell.length_a   1.000
_cell.length_b   1.000
_cell.length_c   1.000
_cell.angle_alpha   90.00
_cell.angle_beta   90.00
_cell.angle_gamma   90.00
#
_symmetry.space_group_name_H-M   'P 1'
#
loop_
_entity.id
_entity.type
_entity.pdbx_description
1 polymer ?
#
loop_
_entity_poly.entity_id
_entity_poly.type
_entity_poly.pdbx_seq_one_letter_code
_entity_poly.pdbx_strand_id
1 'polypeptide(L)' 'MALEQGGDGVMRYQGRLYVPRVDELQERIMEEAHSSRYSIHTGSTKMYRDFREVYSWNSMKKGIAEFVAKCPNCQ' A
#
# COMPACT_ATOMS: atom_id res chain seq x y z
N MET A 1 -15.50 -11.16 -5.06
CA MET A 1 -14.24 -10.45 -5.39
C MET A 1 -13.45 -11.36 -6.30
N ALA A 2 -13.39 -11.09 -7.60
CA ALA A 2 -12.61 -11.93 -8.52
C ALA A 2 -11.21 -11.33 -8.65
N LEU A 3 -10.19 -12.13 -8.34
CA LEU A 3 -8.81 -11.82 -8.65
C LEU A 3 -8.49 -12.44 -10.00
N GLU A 4 -7.86 -11.68 -10.88
CA GLU A 4 -7.47 -12.11 -12.22
C GLU A 4 -5.96 -12.28 -12.26
N GLN A 5 -5.47 -13.44 -12.72
CA GLN A 5 -4.03 -13.65 -12.91
C GLN A 5 -3.65 -13.16 -14.31
N GLY A 6 -2.71 -12.22 -14.39
CA GLY A 6 -2.13 -11.78 -15.65
C GLY A 6 -1.17 -12.82 -16.25
N GLY A 7 -0.85 -12.69 -17.53
CA GLY A 7 0.15 -13.53 -18.20
C GLY A 7 1.58 -13.38 -17.65
N ASP A 8 1.81 -12.34 -16.83
CA ASP A 8 3.01 -12.09 -16.04
C ASP A 8 3.01 -12.80 -14.68
N GLY A 9 1.97 -13.62 -14.40
CA GLY A 9 1.81 -14.32 -13.13
C GLY A 9 1.29 -13.45 -11.99
N VAL A 10 1.05 -12.16 -12.23
CA VAL A 10 0.65 -11.21 -11.18
C VAL A 10 -0.87 -11.14 -11.03
N MET A 11 -1.34 -11.27 -9.79
CA MET A 11 -2.76 -11.17 -9.46
C MET A 11 -3.22 -9.71 -9.49
N ARG A 12 -4.39 -9.46 -10.06
CA ARG A 12 -5.01 -8.14 -10.14
C ARG A 12 -6.44 -8.15 -9.63
N TYR A 13 -6.85 -7.05 -9.01
CA TYR A 13 -8.22 -6.79 -8.60
C TYR A 13 -8.67 -5.47 -9.22
N GLN A 14 -9.71 -5.48 -10.06
CA GLN A 14 -10.19 -4.28 -10.75
C GLN A 14 -9.07 -3.53 -11.50
N GLY A 15 -8.19 -4.27 -12.16
CA GLY A 15 -7.03 -3.72 -12.88
C GLY A 15 -5.86 -3.26 -12.01
N ARG A 16 -5.93 -3.39 -10.68
CA ARG A 16 -4.88 -2.99 -9.73
C ARG A 16 -4.10 -4.20 -9.25
N LEU A 17 -2.81 -4.04 -8.96
CA LEU A 17 -1.95 -5.11 -8.44
C LEU A 17 -2.46 -5.56 -7.07
N TYR A 18 -2.79 -6.85 -6.93
CA TYR A 18 -3.23 -7.40 -5.67
C TYR A 18 -2.02 -7.75 -4.79
N VAL A 19 -1.93 -7.13 -3.62
CA VAL A 19 -0.84 -7.37 -2.66
C VAL A 19 -1.35 -8.31 -1.56
N PRO A 20 -0.96 -9.59 -1.56
CA PRO A 20 -1.38 -10.51 -0.51
C PRO A 20 -0.74 -10.12 0.83
N ARG A 21 -1.35 -10.57 1.94
CA ARG A 21 -0.81 -10.38 3.29
C ARG A 21 0.26 -11.44 3.57
N VAL A 22 1.35 -11.39 2.82
CA VAL A 22 2.47 -12.35 2.85
C VAL A 22 3.77 -11.57 3.04
N ASP A 23 4.68 -12.12 3.85
CA ASP A 23 6.09 -11.71 3.97
C ASP A 23 6.34 -10.20 4.04
N GLU A 24 5.56 -9.49 4.86
CA GLU A 24 5.73 -8.05 5.11
C GLU A 24 5.67 -7.19 3.83
N LEU A 25 5.17 -7.73 2.72
CA LEU A 25 5.20 -7.04 1.42
C LEU A 25 4.44 -5.71 1.46
N GLN A 26 3.30 -5.69 2.14
CA GLN A 26 2.51 -4.47 2.36
C GLN A 26 3.31 -3.44 3.16
N GLU A 27 4.06 -3.87 4.18
CA GLU A 27 4.85 -2.98 5.03
C GLU A 27 6.04 -2.39 4.27
N ARG A 28 6.73 -3.19 3.45
CA ARG A 28 7.81 -2.71 2.58
C ARG A 28 7.32 -1.67 1.57
N ILE A 29 6.17 -1.90 0.93
CA ILE A 29 5.54 -0.90 0.02
C ILE A 29 5.22 0.39 0.80
N MET A 30 4.70 0.25 2.01
CA MET A 30 4.40 1.39 2.89
C MET A 30 5.67 2.16 3.27
N GLU A 31 6.74 1.47 3.63
CA GLU A 31 8.03 2.02 4.02
C GLU A 31 8.72 2.76 2.87
N GLU A 32 8.75 2.18 1.67
CA GLU A 32 9.33 2.82 0.48
C GLU A 32 8.60 4.12 0.13
N ALA A 33 7.26 4.12 0.18
CA ALA A 33 6.48 5.31 -0.11
C ALA A 33 6.62 6.38 0.99
N HIS A 34 6.73 5.96 2.25
CA HIS A 34 6.84 6.86 3.38
C HIS A 34 8.24 7.47 3.53
N SER A 35 9.28 6.71 3.21
CA SER A 35 10.69 7.11 3.36
C SER A 35 11.31 7.71 2.09
N SER A 36 10.54 7.82 1.01
CA SER A 36 10.99 8.46 -0.23
C SER A 36 11.45 9.90 0.05
N ARG A 37 12.60 10.30 -0.51
CA ARG A 37 13.14 11.67 -0.38
C ARG A 37 12.18 12.75 -0.88
N TYR A 38 11.21 12.37 -1.71
CA TYR A 38 10.17 13.27 -2.26
C TYR A 38 8.85 13.20 -1.49
N SER A 39 8.73 12.26 -0.54
CA SER A 39 7.63 12.21 0.39
C SER A 39 7.97 13.11 1.58
N ILE A 40 7.48 14.36 1.55
CA ILE A 40 7.32 15.11 2.80
C ILE A 40 6.28 14.32 3.60
N HIS A 41 6.74 13.56 4.60
CA HIS A 41 5.97 12.66 5.49
C HIS A 41 4.48 12.64 5.19
N THR A 42 4.10 11.80 4.23
CA THR A 42 2.76 11.78 3.67
C THR A 42 1.79 11.23 4.70
N GLY A 43 0.83 12.05 5.12
CA GLY A 43 -0.26 11.60 5.98
C GLY A 43 -1.04 10.43 5.35
N SER A 44 -1.73 9.67 6.20
CA SER A 44 -2.48 8.46 5.80
C SER A 44 -3.40 8.66 4.59
N THR A 45 -4.03 9.83 4.47
CA THR A 45 -4.89 10.19 3.34
C THR A 45 -4.14 10.23 2.01
N LYS A 46 -2.95 10.85 1.97
CA LYS A 46 -2.16 10.93 0.73
C LYS A 46 -1.64 9.55 0.34
N MET A 47 -1.08 8.83 1.31
CA MET A 47 -0.56 7.48 1.11
C MET A 47 -1.65 6.51 0.59
N TYR A 48 -2.89 6.60 1.11
CA TYR A 48 -4.02 5.83 0.57
C TYR A 48 -4.38 6.23 -0.86
N ARG A 49 -4.34 7.52 -1.20
CA ARG A 49 -4.64 8.01 -2.55
C ARG A 49 -3.59 7.54 -3.55
N ASP A 50 -2.32 7.57 -3.19
CA ASP A 50 -1.23 7.15 -4.06
C ASP A 50 -1.29 5.62 -4.28
N PHE A 51 -1.51 4.84 -3.21
CA PHE A 51 -1.56 3.38 -3.34
C PHE A 51 -2.80 2.85 -4.03
N ARG A 52 -3.97 3.44 -3.81
CA ARG A 52 -5.18 2.92 -4.44
C ARG A 52 -5.09 2.98 -5.96
N GLU A 53 -4.29 3.83 -6.58
CA GLU A 53 -4.22 3.89 -8.05
C GLU A 53 -3.55 2.64 -8.64
N VAL A 54 -2.57 2.07 -7.93
CA VAL A 54 -1.73 0.98 -8.44
C VAL A 54 -2.02 -0.34 -7.74
N TYR A 55 -2.30 -0.31 -6.45
CA TYR A 55 -2.40 -1.48 -5.59
C TYR A 55 -3.84 -1.71 -5.07
N SER A 56 -4.10 -2.94 -4.68
CA SER A 56 -5.28 -3.36 -3.94
C SER A 56 -4.90 -4.44 -2.93
N TRP A 57 -5.33 -4.29 -1.67
CA TRP A 57 -5.23 -5.34 -0.67
C TRP A 57 -6.30 -5.17 0.41
N ASN A 58 -6.55 -6.25 1.14
CA ASN A 58 -7.57 -6.25 2.19
C ASN A 58 -7.19 -5.28 3.31
N SER A 59 -8.16 -4.48 3.76
CA SER A 59 -7.98 -3.53 4.87
C SER A 59 -6.90 -2.47 4.65
N MET A 60 -6.63 -2.07 3.40
CA MET A 60 -5.61 -1.09 3.04
C MET A 60 -5.63 0.20 3.86
N LYS A 61 -6.80 0.83 4.03
CA LYS A 61 -6.93 2.05 4.84
C LYS A 61 -6.49 1.84 6.30
N LYS A 62 -6.85 0.70 6.89
CA LYS A 62 -6.50 0.36 8.28
C LYS A 62 -4.99 0.14 8.41
N GLY A 63 -4.40 -0.65 7.51
CA GLY A 63 -2.95 -0.89 7.51
C GLY A 63 -2.13 0.40 7.37
N ILE A 64 -2.55 1.31 6.48
CA ILE A 64 -1.89 2.62 6.31
C ILE A 64 -2.02 3.46 7.58
N ALA A 65 -3.20 3.51 8.20
CA ALA A 65 -3.39 4.28 9.43
C ALA A 65 -2.52 3.74 10.58
N GLU A 66 -2.46 2.41 10.74
CA GLU A 66 -1.62 1.75 11.74
C GLU A 66 -0.12 1.98 11.46
N PHE A 67 0.29 1.97 10.19
CA PHE A 67 1.68 2.25 9.80
C PHE A 67 2.08 3.69 10.11
N VAL A 68 1.28 4.68 9.67
CA VAL A 68 1.58 6.10 9.91
C VAL A 68 1.56 6.43 11.41
N ALA A 69 0.66 5.81 12.18
CA ALA A 69 0.60 6.01 13.64
C ALA A 69 1.84 5.52 14.40
N LYS A 70 2.63 4.59 13.81
CA LYS A 70 3.90 4.14 14.36
C LYS A 70 5.09 5.05 14.00
N CYS A 71 4.91 5.99 13.07
CA CYS A 71 6.00 6.87 12.66
C CYS A 71 6.18 8.01 13.68
N PRO A 72 7.32 8.08 14.40
CA PRO A 72 7.54 9.11 15.43
C PRO A 72 7.60 10.53 14.85
N ASN A 73 7.91 10.66 13.55
CA ASN A 73 7.98 11.95 12.87
C ASN A 73 6.62 12.42 12.31
N CYS A 74 5.59 11.55 12.35
CA CYS A 74 4.25 11.85 11.85
C CYS A 74 3.18 11.93 12.95
N GLN A 75 3.57 11.74 14.22
CA GLN A 75 2.77 12.07 15.39
C GLN A 75 2.81 13.58 15.67
#